data_AF-A0A919IC72-F1
#
_entry.id   AF-A0A919IC72-F1
#
_cell.length_a   1.000
_cell.length_b   1.000
_cell.length_c   1.000
_cell.angle_alpha   90.00
_cell.angle_beta   90.00
_cell.angle_gamma   90.00
#
_symmetry.space_group_name_H-M   'P 1'
#
loop_
_entity.id
_entity.type
_entity.pdbx_description
1 polymer ?
#
loop_
_entity_poly.entity_id
_entity_poly.type
_entity_poly.pdbx_seq_one_letter_code
_entity_poly.pdbx_strand_id
1 'polypeptide(L)'
;MTVAAVTFFLSAAVAAVALSRVSRAPAGASLAPAAAPHTGLGLRPEPWPDASGPQAALEFTHRDDLATLDLTGQYAAELADTRAAAAVALAEHQRLRRLLASDEHPVLLLRSTDLRHPEGEVGSWLTVALGDFADQAAVTSWCRTVPASHCVPRRLDPPR
;
A
#
# COMPACT_ATOMS: atom_id res chain seq x y z
N MET A 1 -58.24 49.93 -26.74
CA MET A 1 -56.77 50.03 -26.84
C MET A 1 -56.18 48.77 -26.22
N THR A 2 -55.37 48.07 -27.01
CA THR A 2 -54.59 46.87 -26.71
C THR A 2 -53.49 47.13 -25.67
N VAL A 3 -53.02 46.07 -24.96
CA VAL A 3 -51.60 45.66 -24.84
C VAL A 3 -51.37 44.71 -23.63
N ALA A 4 -50.80 43.54 -23.95
CA ALA A 4 -49.85 42.62 -23.24
C ALA A 4 -50.10 42.23 -21.76
N ALA A 5 -50.16 40.93 -21.39
CA ALA A 5 -49.06 39.96 -21.28
C ALA A 5 -47.94 40.47 -20.33
N VAL A 6 -47.50 39.77 -19.29
CA VAL A 6 -46.68 38.55 -19.35
C VAL A 6 -46.64 37.88 -17.97
N THR A 7 -46.88 36.58 -17.96
CA THR A 7 -46.69 35.60 -16.88
C THR A 7 -45.23 35.54 -16.43
N PHE A 8 -44.95 35.78 -15.14
CA PHE A 8 -43.61 35.61 -14.56
C PHE A 8 -43.54 34.37 -13.65
N PHE A 9 -42.74 33.40 -14.11
CA PHE A 9 -41.88 32.47 -13.33
C PHE A 9 -42.48 31.21 -12.68
N LEU A 10 -42.84 30.24 -13.54
CA LEU A 10 -42.40 28.85 -13.35
C LEU A 10 -40.88 28.79 -13.56
N SER A 11 -40.07 28.43 -12.55
CA SER A 11 -38.70 27.88 -12.71
C SER A 11 -38.10 27.46 -11.37
N ALA A 12 -38.69 26.47 -10.68
CA ALA A 12 -38.09 25.84 -9.50
C ALA A 12 -37.61 24.38 -9.77
N ALA A 13 -37.45 24.01 -11.05
CA ALA A 13 -37.19 22.62 -11.46
C ALA A 13 -35.93 22.45 -12.34
N VAL A 14 -34.90 23.30 -12.17
CA VAL A 14 -33.66 23.23 -12.96
C VAL A 14 -32.38 23.10 -12.10
N ALA A 15 -32.49 22.94 -10.78
CA ALA A 15 -31.31 22.81 -9.91
C ALA A 15 -30.81 21.37 -9.69
N ALA A 16 -31.51 20.33 -10.18
CA ALA A 16 -31.19 18.93 -9.85
C ALA A 16 -30.53 18.11 -10.99
N VAL A 17 -30.34 18.67 -12.18
CA VAL A 17 -29.78 17.93 -13.34
C VAL A 17 -28.35 18.37 -13.71
N ALA A 18 -27.83 19.42 -13.09
CA ALA A 18 -26.48 19.94 -13.39
C ALA A 18 -25.34 19.25 -12.62
N LEU A 19 -25.62 18.40 -11.62
CA LEU A 19 -24.59 17.72 -10.82
C LEU A 19 -24.22 16.32 -11.32
N SER A 20 -24.88 15.79 -12.37
CA SER A 20 -24.65 14.43 -12.87
C SER A 20 -23.61 14.31 -13.99
N ARG A 21 -22.92 15.40 -14.37
CA ARG A 21 -21.96 15.39 -15.49
C ARG A 21 -20.51 15.72 -15.15
N VAL A 22 -20.18 15.98 -13.88
CA VAL A 22 -18.80 16.23 -13.44
C VAL A 22 -18.34 15.10 -12.53
N SER A 23 -18.23 13.90 -13.08
CA SER A 23 -17.34 12.84 -12.60
C SER A 23 -17.14 11.81 -13.71
N ARG A 24 -16.69 12.29 -14.87
CA ARG A 24 -15.78 11.47 -15.67
C ARG A 24 -14.47 11.43 -14.89
N ALA A 25 -14.30 10.40 -14.07
CA ALA A 25 -12.98 9.99 -13.66
C ALA A 25 -12.15 9.82 -14.96
N PRO A 26 -11.00 10.49 -15.13
CA PRO A 26 -10.09 10.09 -16.16
C PRO A 26 -9.67 8.65 -15.86
N ALA A 27 -10.06 7.74 -16.76
CA ALA A 27 -9.40 6.46 -16.92
C ALA A 27 -7.91 6.72 -17.09
N GLY A 28 -7.11 6.05 -16.27
CA GLY A 28 -5.67 6.24 -16.24
C GLY A 28 -5.25 7.27 -15.20
N ALA A 29 -5.37 6.91 -13.92
CA ALA A 29 -4.25 7.19 -13.05
C ALA A 29 -3.05 6.54 -13.73
N SER A 30 -2.29 7.34 -14.50
CA SER A 30 -0.93 6.99 -14.87
C SER A 30 -0.25 6.88 -13.52
N LEU A 31 -0.21 5.65 -12.99
CA LEU A 31 0.65 5.32 -11.88
C LEU A 31 2.01 5.78 -12.35
N ALA A 32 2.49 6.88 -11.76
CA ALA A 32 3.86 7.30 -11.97
C ALA A 32 4.71 6.04 -11.83
N PRO A 33 5.67 5.81 -12.75
CA PRO A 33 6.54 4.65 -12.65
C PRO A 33 7.03 4.59 -11.21
N ALA A 34 6.94 3.39 -10.63
CA ALA A 34 7.42 3.09 -9.29
C ALA A 34 8.68 3.90 -9.04
N ALA A 35 8.68 4.78 -8.03
CA ALA A 35 9.91 5.46 -7.63
C ALA A 35 10.92 4.35 -7.35
N ALA A 36 11.92 4.22 -8.22
CA ALA A 36 12.87 3.13 -8.14
C ALA A 36 13.50 3.18 -6.74
N PRO A 37 13.35 2.13 -5.91
CA PRO A 37 14.14 2.05 -4.70
C PRO A 37 15.60 2.12 -5.14
N HIS A 38 16.34 2.98 -4.46
CA HIS A 38 17.71 3.24 -4.82
C HIS A 38 18.48 1.99 -4.43
N THR A 39 18.81 1.18 -5.44
CA THR A 39 19.93 0.23 -5.46
C THR A 39 20.06 -0.67 -4.22
N GLY A 40 19.69 -1.94 -4.35
CA GLY A 40 20.05 -2.97 -3.39
C GLY A 40 21.53 -2.87 -3.00
N LEU A 41 21.81 -2.97 -1.70
CA LEU A 41 23.10 -2.69 -1.03
C LEU A 41 24.23 -3.70 -1.37
N GLY A 42 24.15 -4.40 -2.51
CA GLY A 42 25.09 -5.43 -2.93
C GLY A 42 26.20 -4.95 -3.88
N LEU A 43 27.30 -5.70 -3.94
CA LEU A 43 28.45 -5.46 -4.83
C LEU A 43 28.10 -5.46 -6.35
N ARG A 44 26.90 -5.93 -6.70
CA ARG A 44 26.30 -5.84 -8.04
C ARG A 44 24.80 -5.58 -7.89
N PRO A 45 24.33 -4.34 -8.09
CA PRO A 45 22.89 -4.04 -8.07
C PRO A 45 22.20 -4.82 -9.20
N GLU A 46 21.16 -5.58 -8.89
CA GLU A 46 20.29 -6.17 -9.91
C GLU A 46 19.51 -5.02 -10.59
N PRO A 47 19.50 -4.94 -11.94
CA PRO A 47 18.80 -3.87 -12.64
C PRO A 47 17.28 -3.98 -12.41
N TRP A 48 16.62 -2.83 -12.31
CA TRP A 48 15.18 -2.79 -12.11
C TRP A 48 14.45 -3.44 -13.30
N PRO A 49 13.34 -4.19 -13.05
CA PRO A 49 12.55 -4.79 -14.10
C PRO A 49 11.76 -3.74 -14.93
N ASP A 50 12.40 -3.14 -15.93
CA ASP A 50 11.82 -2.04 -16.73
C ASP A 50 10.68 -2.47 -17.68
N ALA A 51 10.42 -3.77 -17.87
CA ALA A 51 9.45 -4.27 -18.85
C ALA A 51 8.60 -5.49 -18.43
N SER A 52 8.76 -6.04 -17.22
CA SER A 52 8.16 -7.33 -16.82
C SER A 52 6.88 -7.22 -16.00
N GLY A 53 6.34 -6.00 -15.86
CA GLY A 53 5.02 -5.74 -15.27
C GLY A 53 4.98 -5.81 -13.74
N PRO A 54 3.80 -5.59 -13.14
CA PRO A 54 3.65 -5.42 -11.70
C PRO A 54 4.05 -6.63 -10.87
N GLN A 55 3.86 -7.85 -11.39
CA GLN A 55 4.29 -9.07 -10.70
C GLN A 55 5.81 -9.08 -10.53
N ALA A 56 6.57 -8.87 -11.60
CA ALA A 56 8.03 -8.92 -11.54
C ALA A 56 8.62 -7.82 -10.65
N ALA A 57 8.03 -6.62 -10.67
CA ALA A 57 8.44 -5.54 -9.77
C ALA A 57 8.16 -5.88 -8.30
N LEU A 58 7.03 -6.52 -8.01
CA LEU A 58 6.68 -6.97 -6.65
C LEU A 58 7.64 -8.06 -6.15
N GLU A 59 7.94 -9.06 -6.97
CA GLU A 59 8.91 -10.12 -6.66
C GLU A 59 10.34 -9.57 -6.47
N PHE A 60 10.74 -8.60 -7.29
CA PHE A 60 12.02 -7.92 -7.14
C PHE A 60 12.09 -7.19 -5.80
N THR A 61 11.05 -6.41 -5.48
CA THR A 61 10.97 -5.65 -4.21
C THR A 61 11.01 -6.60 -3.01
N HIS A 62 10.27 -7.71 -3.09
CA HIS A 62 10.27 -8.76 -2.06
C HIS A 62 11.67 -9.36 -1.84
N ARG A 63 12.37 -9.73 -2.92
CA ARG A 63 13.75 -10.27 -2.81
C ARG A 63 14.73 -9.26 -2.24
N ASP A 64 14.64 -8.00 -2.68
CA ASP A 64 15.51 -6.92 -2.19
C ASP A 64 15.27 -6.66 -0.70
N ASP A 65 14.01 -6.55 -0.28
CA ASP A 65 13.65 -6.35 1.12
C ASP A 65 14.07 -7.56 1.98
N LEU A 66 13.84 -8.81 1.53
CA LEU A 66 14.30 -10.01 2.24
C LEU A 66 15.83 -10.07 2.40
N ALA A 67 16.59 -9.62 1.40
CA ALA A 67 18.06 -9.63 1.46
C ALA A 67 18.61 -8.70 2.54
N THR A 68 17.81 -7.75 3.01
CA THR A 68 18.21 -6.78 4.04
C THR A 68 17.88 -7.22 5.48
N LEU A 69 17.31 -8.42 5.67
CA LEU A 69 16.67 -8.82 6.93
C LEU A 69 17.23 -10.07 7.61
N ASP A 70 17.27 -9.99 8.94
CA ASP A 70 17.15 -11.14 9.83
C ASP A 70 15.72 -11.20 10.36
N LEU A 71 14.98 -12.26 10.03
CA LEU A 71 13.56 -12.43 10.39
C LEU A 71 13.35 -13.05 11.77
N THR A 72 14.43 -13.27 12.55
CA THR A 72 14.37 -14.13 13.73
C THR A 72 13.75 -13.44 14.95
N GLY A 73 12.58 -13.92 15.38
CA GLY A 73 12.06 -13.76 16.74
C GLY A 73 11.57 -12.37 17.15
N GLN A 74 11.68 -11.36 16.28
CA GLN A 74 11.28 -9.98 16.56
C GLN A 74 9.80 -9.72 16.30
N TYR A 75 9.24 -8.72 16.99
CA TYR A 75 7.93 -8.18 16.66
C TYR A 75 8.02 -7.16 15.54
N ALA A 76 6.98 -7.07 14.72
CA ALA A 76 6.82 -6.12 13.62
C ALA A 76 5.39 -5.61 13.56
N ALA A 77 5.18 -4.47 12.92
CA ALA A 77 3.86 -3.94 12.64
C ALA A 77 3.43 -4.32 11.22
N GLU A 78 2.41 -5.16 11.09
CA GLU A 78 1.81 -5.46 9.79
C GLU A 78 0.90 -4.29 9.39
N LEU A 79 1.30 -3.57 8.35
CA LEU A 79 0.67 -2.35 7.84
C LEU A 79 -0.33 -2.63 6.70
N ALA A 80 -0.17 -3.75 6.00
CA ALA A 80 -1.15 -4.25 5.04
C ALA A 80 -1.02 -5.77 4.89
N ASP A 81 -2.16 -6.44 4.69
CA ASP A 81 -2.26 -7.84 4.29
C ASP A 81 -3.16 -7.93 3.05
N THR A 82 -2.58 -8.25 1.89
CA THR A 82 -3.28 -8.18 0.61
C THR A 82 -3.17 -9.47 -0.19
N ARG A 83 -4.35 -10.02 -0.53
CA ARG A 83 -4.53 -11.07 -1.54
C ARG A 83 -4.86 -10.51 -2.93
N ALA A 84 -4.73 -9.19 -3.10
CA ALA A 84 -5.08 -8.52 -4.34
C ALA A 84 -4.07 -8.79 -5.46
N ALA A 85 -4.40 -8.33 -6.67
CA ALA A 85 -3.47 -8.37 -7.80
C ALA A 85 -2.15 -7.64 -7.47
N ALA A 86 -1.04 -8.10 -8.07
CA ALA A 86 0.29 -7.60 -7.78
C ALA A 86 0.44 -6.08 -7.89
N ALA A 87 -0.25 -5.45 -8.86
CA ALA A 87 -0.24 -3.99 -9.01
C ALA A 87 -0.80 -3.26 -7.78
N VAL A 88 -1.85 -3.81 -7.15
CA VAL A 88 -2.47 -3.24 -5.95
C VAL A 88 -1.55 -3.42 -4.75
N ALA A 89 -0.99 -4.62 -4.59
CA ALA A 89 -0.04 -4.91 -3.52
C ALA A 89 1.21 -4.02 -3.60
N LEU A 90 1.77 -3.86 -4.80
CA LEU A 90 2.93 -3.01 -5.05
C LEU A 90 2.62 -1.54 -4.76
N ALA A 91 1.49 -1.03 -5.26
CA ALA A 91 1.09 0.36 -5.04
C ALA A 91 0.88 0.66 -3.55
N GLU A 92 0.25 -0.26 -2.80
CA GLU A 92 0.02 -0.09 -1.37
C GLU A 92 1.33 -0.14 -0.57
N HIS A 93 2.21 -1.11 -0.85
CA HIS A 93 3.54 -1.17 -0.24
C HIS A 93 4.32 0.13 -0.46
N GLN A 94 4.35 0.62 -1.71
CA GLN A 94 5.05 1.87 -2.04
C GLN A 94 4.44 3.09 -1.36
N ARG A 95 3.11 3.14 -1.23
CA ARG A 95 2.42 4.20 -0.48
C ARG A 95 2.85 4.19 0.98
N LEU A 96 2.81 3.03 1.63
CA LEU A 96 3.19 2.87 3.03
C LEU A 96 4.67 3.15 3.26
N ARG A 97 5.55 2.68 2.38
CA ARG A 97 7.00 2.95 2.45
C ARG A 97 7.30 4.45 2.35
N ARG A 98 6.68 5.18 1.42
CA ARG A 98 6.84 6.64 1.34
C ARG A 98 6.32 7.40 2.56
N LEU A 99 5.28 6.86 3.20
CA LEU A 99 4.60 7.53 4.30
C LEU A 99 5.26 7.27 5.66
N LEU A 100 5.77 6.05 5.87
CA LEU A 100 6.12 5.54 7.20
C LEU A 100 7.57 5.06 7.32
N ALA A 101 8.28 4.82 6.22
CA ALA A 101 9.65 4.30 6.31
C ALA A 101 10.59 5.36 6.89
N SER A 102 11.40 4.91 7.84
CA SER A 102 12.51 5.67 8.43
C SER A 102 13.66 4.71 8.77
N ASP A 103 14.80 5.27 9.19
CA ASP A 103 15.95 4.46 9.62
C ASP A 103 15.60 3.58 10.84
N GLU A 104 14.72 4.06 11.72
CA GLU A 104 14.24 3.31 12.89
C GLU A 104 13.12 2.31 12.54
N HIS A 105 12.34 2.61 11.50
CA HIS A 105 11.18 1.81 11.11
C HIS A 105 11.17 1.53 9.60
N PRO A 106 12.07 0.67 9.11
CA PRO A 106 12.08 0.31 7.70
C PRO A 106 10.78 -0.43 7.35
N VAL A 107 10.19 -0.07 6.20
CA VAL A 107 8.96 -0.68 5.68
C VAL A 107 9.28 -1.63 4.53
N LEU A 108 8.87 -2.87 4.68
CA LEU A 108 9.34 -4.00 3.89
C LEU A 108 8.18 -4.85 3.40
N LEU A 109 8.39 -5.51 2.27
CA LEU A 109 7.45 -6.41 1.65
C LEU A 109 7.84 -7.86 1.96
N LEU A 110 6.90 -8.62 2.51
CA LEU A 110 7.03 -10.06 2.78
C LEU A 110 5.88 -10.82 2.12
N ARG A 111 6.03 -12.13 2.04
CA ARG A 111 4.91 -13.07 1.82
C ARG A 111 4.51 -13.69 3.14
N SER A 112 3.23 -13.98 3.29
CA SER A 112 2.74 -14.69 4.46
C SER A 112 3.39 -16.08 4.62
N THR A 113 3.78 -16.72 3.51
CA THR A 113 4.56 -17.98 3.50
C THR A 113 5.97 -17.84 4.08
N ASP A 114 6.52 -16.62 4.13
CA ASP A 114 7.82 -16.37 4.74
C ASP A 114 7.75 -16.47 6.28
N LEU A 115 6.54 -16.47 6.86
CA LEU A 115 6.29 -16.38 8.31
C LEU A 115 5.97 -17.72 8.99
N ARG A 116 6.53 -18.85 8.53
CA ARG A 116 6.20 -20.22 9.02
C ARG A 116 4.69 -20.54 8.99
N HIS A 117 3.99 -20.10 7.94
CA HIS A 117 2.60 -20.51 7.71
C HIS A 117 2.50 -21.92 7.11
N PRO A 118 1.34 -22.61 7.29
CA PRO A 118 1.17 -23.96 6.76
C PRO A 118 1.36 -24.00 5.23
N GLU A 119 2.17 -24.96 4.79
CA GLU A 119 2.40 -25.24 3.37
C GLU A 119 1.06 -25.61 2.71
N GLY A 120 0.58 -24.78 1.78
CA GLY A 120 -0.62 -25.06 0.98
C GLY A 120 -1.64 -23.92 0.86
N GLU A 121 -1.54 -22.86 1.65
CA GLU A 121 -2.34 -21.65 1.42
C GLU A 121 -1.70 -20.75 0.35
N VAL A 122 -2.55 -20.12 -0.47
CA VAL A 122 -2.09 -19.03 -1.35
C VAL A 122 -1.64 -17.88 -0.45
N GLY A 123 -0.33 -17.70 -0.36
CA GLY A 123 0.27 -16.66 0.46
C GLY A 123 -0.24 -15.27 0.08
N SER A 124 -0.47 -14.42 1.07
CA SER A 124 -0.75 -13.00 0.86
C SER A 124 0.55 -12.19 0.88
N TRP A 125 0.51 -11.01 0.26
CA TRP A 125 1.58 -10.04 0.39
C TRP A 125 1.36 -9.23 1.66
N LEU A 126 2.41 -9.12 2.46
CA LEU A 126 2.41 -8.40 3.71
C LEU A 126 3.32 -7.18 3.57
N THR A 127 2.84 -6.00 3.92
CA THR A 127 3.71 -4.85 4.16
C THR A 127 3.92 -4.73 5.65
N VAL A 128 5.15 -4.80 6.11
CA VAL A 128 5.50 -4.73 7.53
C VAL A 128 6.43 -3.55 7.79
N ALA A 129 6.27 -2.88 8.93
CA ALA A 129 7.30 -2.02 9.49
C ALA A 129 8.04 -2.75 10.60
N LEU A 130 9.37 -2.71 10.53
CA LEU A 130 10.22 -3.20 11.60
C LEU A 130 10.54 -2.07 12.58
N GLY A 131 11.23 -2.42 13.66
CA GLY A 131 11.70 -1.49 14.67
C GLY A 131 12.12 -2.25 15.92
N ASP A 132 12.63 -1.53 16.92
CA ASP A 132 12.99 -2.08 18.23
C ASP A 132 11.73 -2.35 19.08
N PHE A 133 10.88 -3.25 18.59
CA PHE A 133 9.67 -3.67 19.29
C PHE A 133 9.98 -4.82 20.24
N ALA A 134 10.13 -4.50 21.53
CA ALA A 134 10.37 -5.50 22.57
C ALA A 134 9.22 -6.52 22.69
N ASP A 135 7.99 -6.10 22.44
CA ASP A 135 6.80 -6.94 22.56
C ASP A 135 5.62 -6.43 21.70
N GLN A 136 4.49 -7.17 21.77
CA GLN A 136 3.24 -6.83 21.11
C GLN A 136 2.66 -5.46 21.56
N ALA A 137 2.86 -5.06 22.81
CA ALA A 137 2.32 -3.81 23.35
C ALA A 137 3.07 -2.60 22.79
N ALA A 138 4.38 -2.72 22.60
CA ALA A 138 5.22 -1.72 21.94
C ALA A 138 4.72 -1.46 20.51
N VAL A 139 4.50 -2.52 19.72
CA VAL A 139 3.93 -2.40 18.37
C VAL A 139 2.55 -1.72 18.40
N THR A 140 1.68 -2.17 19.30
CA THR A 140 0.33 -1.60 19.44
C THR A 140 0.38 -0.11 19.77
N SER A 141 1.35 0.31 20.58
CA SER A 141 1.54 1.72 20.91
C SER A 141 1.99 2.54 19.71
N TRP A 142 2.96 2.03 18.95
CA TRP A 142 3.42 2.66 17.71
C TRP A 142 2.32 2.73 16.63
N CYS A 143 1.50 1.68 16.51
CA CYS A 143 0.35 1.67 15.60
C CYS A 143 -0.63 2.82 15.85
N ARG A 144 -0.75 3.31 17.09
CA ARG A 144 -1.60 4.47 17.43
C ARG A 144 -1.01 5.81 16.98
N THR A 145 0.27 5.87 16.65
CA THR A 145 0.96 7.10 16.25
C THR A 145 1.08 7.26 14.74
N VAL A 146 0.83 6.20 13.97
CA VAL A 146 1.00 6.21 12.51
C VAL A 146 -0.34 6.27 11.77
N PRO A 147 -0.41 7.00 10.64
CA PRO A 147 -1.62 7.08 9.81
C PRO A 147 -1.77 5.85 8.89
N ALA A 148 -1.94 4.66 9.46
CA ALA A 148 -2.19 3.42 8.74
C ALA A 148 -3.62 2.90 9.00
N SER A 149 -4.34 2.51 7.95
CA SER A 149 -5.70 1.95 8.06
C SER A 149 -5.70 0.52 8.62
N HIS A 150 -4.58 -0.19 8.48
CA HIS A 150 -4.31 -1.49 9.05
C HIS A 150 -2.97 -1.40 9.77
N CYS A 151 -2.92 -1.80 11.03
CA CYS A 151 -1.68 -1.87 11.81
C CYS A 151 -1.89 -2.87 12.94
N VAL A 152 -1.36 -4.08 12.76
CA VAL A 152 -1.49 -5.15 13.74
C VAL A 152 -0.12 -5.69 14.14
N PRO A 153 0.10 -5.99 15.44
CA PRO A 153 1.33 -6.63 15.87
C PRO A 153 1.47 -8.02 15.27
N ARG A 154 2.65 -8.31 14.72
CA ARG A 154 3.01 -9.60 14.14
C ARG A 154 4.34 -10.07 14.73
N ARG A 155 4.46 -11.35 15.03
CA ARG A 155 5.73 -11.96 15.38
C ARG A 155 6.37 -12.54 14.13
N LEU A 156 7.60 -12.15 13.85
CA LEU A 156 8.41 -12.75 12.78
C LEU A 156 9.08 -14.02 13.34
N ASP A 157 8.98 -15.12 12.60
CA ASP A 157 9.52 -16.44 12.92
C ASP A 157 9.26 -16.92 14.38
N PRO A 158 8.04 -17.35 14.74
CA PRO A 158 7.76 -17.86 16.08
C PRO A 158 8.59 -19.14 16.37
N PRO A 159 9.19 -19.30 17.56
CA PRO A 159 9.95 -20.50 17.93
C PRO A 159 9.08 -21.76 17.77
N ARG A 160 9.71 -22.85 17.30
CA ARG A 160 9.07 -24.14 17.04
C ARG A 160 8.58 -24.80 18.32
#